data_AF-A0A1F3XSS4-F1
#
_entry.id   AF-A0A1F3XSS4-F1
#
_cell.length_a   1.000
_cell.length_b   1.000
_cell.length_c   1.000
_cell.angle_alpha   90.00
_cell.angle_beta   90.00
_cell.angle_gamma   90.00
#
_symmetry.space_group_name_H-M   'P 1'
#
loop_
_entity.id
_entity.type
_entity.pdbx_description
1 polymer ?
#
loop_
_entity_poly.entity_id
_entity_poly.type
_entity_poly.pdbx_seq_one_letter_code
_entity_poly.pdbx_strand_id
1 'polypeptide(L)'
;MADTSHLSNITDSAENKTTELYEAVRHSKPLFASNAEAFQATSLQLEKLAKEHGLTIATLLEQAHTTQDSLPHHIVALGLERQIAFLRR
;
A
#
# COMPACT_ATOMS: atom_id res chain seq x y z
N MET A 1 -20.56 24.73 -44.77
CA MET A 1 -20.69 23.28 -44.54
C MET A 1 -19.71 22.95 -43.42
N ALA A 2 -20.21 22.63 -42.23
CA ALA A 2 -19.35 22.39 -41.06
C ALA A 2 -18.77 20.97 -41.15
N ASP A 3 -17.46 20.85 -40.99
CA ASP A 3 -16.70 19.60 -41.07
C ASP A 3 -16.96 18.76 -39.81
N THR A 4 -17.87 17.80 -39.90
CA THR A 4 -18.29 16.94 -38.78
C THR A 4 -17.34 15.76 -38.53
N SER A 5 -16.26 15.64 -39.31
CA SER A 5 -15.33 14.50 -39.27
C SER A 5 -14.44 14.47 -38.01
N HIS A 6 -14.39 15.55 -37.23
CA HIS A 6 -13.55 15.64 -36.04
C HIS A 6 -14.19 15.10 -34.75
N LEU A 7 -15.51 14.89 -34.73
CA LEU A 7 -16.23 14.51 -33.51
C LEU A 7 -16.28 12.99 -33.28
N SER A 8 -16.22 12.16 -34.33
CA SER A 8 -16.27 10.69 -34.17
C SER A 8 -14.99 10.10 -33.58
N ASN A 9 -13.84 10.75 -33.75
CA ASN A 9 -12.55 10.22 -33.29
C ASN A 9 -12.31 10.40 -31.77
N ILE A 10 -13.09 11.27 -31.12
CA ILE A 10 -12.96 11.55 -29.68
C ILE A 10 -13.74 10.51 -28.86
N THR A 11 -14.89 10.06 -29.37
CA THR A 11 -15.78 9.11 -28.68
C THR A 11 -15.16 7.72 -28.60
N ASP A 12 -14.66 7.20 -29.72
CA ASP A 12 -14.01 5.88 -29.80
C ASP A 12 -12.78 5.78 -28.87
N SER A 13 -11.99 6.87 -28.80
CA SER A 13 -10.80 6.94 -27.93
C SER A 13 -11.14 7.04 -26.44
N ALA A 14 -12.25 7.70 -26.09
CA ALA A 14 -12.68 7.84 -24.71
C ALA A 14 -13.30 6.54 -24.16
N GLU A 15 -14.09 5.83 -24.97
CA GLU A 15 -14.70 4.55 -24.60
C GLU A 15 -13.62 3.46 -24.42
N ASN A 16 -12.60 3.45 -25.29
CA ASN A 16 -11.49 2.51 -25.17
C ASN A 16 -10.66 2.75 -23.90
N LYS A 17 -10.31 4.02 -23.61
CA LYS A 17 -9.59 4.39 -22.37
C LYS A 17 -10.37 4.06 -21.10
N THR A 18 -11.69 4.23 -21.12
CA THR A 18 -12.54 3.91 -19.96
C THR A 18 -12.57 2.41 -19.70
N THR A 19 -12.58 1.62 -20.77
CA THR A 19 -12.51 0.15 -20.69
C THR A 19 -11.15 -0.32 -20.19
N GLU A 20 -10.05 0.24 -20.69
CA GLU A 20 -8.69 -0.07 -20.22
C GLU A 20 -8.50 0.26 -18.73
N LEU A 21 -9.04 1.39 -18.26
CA LEU A 21 -9.00 1.74 -16.84
C LEU A 21 -9.83 0.78 -15.98
N TYR A 22 -11.02 0.40 -16.46
CA TYR A 22 -11.87 -0.57 -15.77
C TYR A 22 -11.19 -1.94 -15.66
N GLU A 23 -10.57 -2.42 -16.73
CA GLU A 23 -9.83 -3.68 -16.72
C GLU A 23 -8.57 -3.59 -15.84
N ALA A 24 -7.83 -2.49 -15.86
CA ALA A 24 -6.67 -2.28 -14.98
C ALA A 24 -7.07 -2.30 -13.49
N VAL A 25 -8.22 -1.72 -13.14
CA VAL A 25 -8.76 -1.76 -11.77
C VAL A 25 -9.27 -3.17 -11.43
N ARG A 26 -9.94 -3.85 -12.37
CA ARG A 26 -10.45 -5.22 -12.18
C ARG A 26 -9.33 -6.26 -12.00
N HIS A 27 -8.23 -6.09 -12.72
CA HIS A 27 -7.04 -6.96 -12.63
C HIS A 27 -6.03 -6.48 -11.59
N SER A 28 -6.23 -5.30 -10.99
CA SER A 28 -5.44 -4.89 -9.84
C SER A 28 -5.63 -5.93 -8.73
N LYS A 29 -4.50 -6.39 -8.16
CA LYS A 29 -4.52 -7.27 -6.99
C LYS A 29 -5.49 -6.66 -5.98
N PRO A 30 -6.37 -7.47 -5.34
CA PRO A 30 -7.25 -6.93 -4.33
C PRO A 30 -6.39 -6.14 -3.34
N LEU A 31 -6.75 -4.87 -3.12
CA LEU A 31 -6.11 -4.00 -2.12
C LEU A 31 -6.10 -4.66 -0.73
N PHE A 32 -6.92 -5.68 -0.57
CA PHE A 32 -6.99 -6.61 0.53
C PHE A 32 -6.79 -8.03 -0.01
N ALA A 33 -5.54 -8.45 -0.26
CA ALA A 33 -5.21 -9.85 0.00
C ALA A 33 -5.77 -10.18 1.40
N SER A 34 -6.33 -11.37 1.61
CA SER A 34 -7.10 -11.71 2.82
C SER A 34 -6.44 -11.10 4.06
N ASN A 35 -7.18 -10.46 4.97
CA ASN A 35 -6.58 -9.71 6.09
C ASN A 35 -5.49 -10.52 6.83
N ALA A 36 -5.60 -11.86 6.83
CA ALA A 36 -4.58 -12.79 7.29
C ALA A 36 -3.25 -12.76 6.48
N GLU A 37 -3.29 -12.76 5.15
CA GLU A 37 -2.12 -12.65 4.28
C GLU A 37 -1.45 -11.28 4.43
N ALA A 38 -2.24 -10.20 4.47
CA ALA A 38 -1.73 -8.85 4.72
C ALA A 38 -1.08 -8.77 6.11
N PHE A 39 -1.74 -9.34 7.13
CA PHE A 39 -1.21 -9.38 8.50
C PHE A 39 0.11 -10.14 8.58
N GLN A 40 0.21 -11.30 7.92
CA GLN A 40 1.45 -12.08 7.87
C GLN A 40 2.57 -11.32 7.16
N ALA A 41 2.26 -10.67 6.03
CA ALA A 41 3.24 -9.89 5.28
C ALA A 41 3.77 -8.70 6.09
N THR A 42 2.89 -7.92 6.73
CA THR A 42 3.27 -6.78 7.57
C THR A 42 4.05 -7.23 8.81
N SER A 43 3.64 -8.34 9.43
CA SER A 43 4.36 -8.91 10.59
C SER A 43 5.78 -9.35 10.19
N LEU A 44 5.94 -9.96 9.02
CA LEU A 44 7.25 -10.36 8.50
C LEU A 44 8.14 -9.14 8.20
N GLN A 45 7.57 -8.05 7.67
CA GLN A 45 8.32 -6.81 7.44
C GLN A 45 8.82 -6.21 8.76
N LEU A 46 7.99 -6.20 9.80
CA LEU A 46 8.38 -5.72 11.12
C LEU A 46 9.49 -6.58 11.74
N GLU A 47 9.41 -7.90 11.58
CA GLU A 47 10.46 -8.82 12.02
C GLU A 47 11.79 -8.59 11.29
N LYS A 48 11.73 -8.39 9.97
CA LYS A 48 12.92 -8.08 9.16
C LYS A 48 13.57 -6.78 9.60
N LEU A 49 12.78 -5.73 9.78
CA LEU A 49 13.27 -4.43 10.23
C LEU A 49 13.96 -4.54 11.61
N ALA A 50 13.38 -5.27 12.55
CA ALA A 50 14.01 -5.52 13.84
C ALA A 50 15.35 -6.26 13.69
N LYS A 51 15.40 -7.32 12.88
CA LYS A 51 16.61 -8.09 12.60
C LYS A 51 17.71 -7.26 11.93
N GLU A 52 17.37 -6.41 10.96
CA GLU A 52 18.32 -5.52 10.27
C GLU A 52 19.03 -4.56 11.24
N HIS A 53 18.35 -4.18 12.31
CA HIS A 53 18.90 -3.32 13.36
C HIS A 53 19.45 -4.10 14.57
N GLY A 54 19.47 -5.43 14.53
CA GLY A 54 19.96 -6.28 15.63
C GLY A 54 19.07 -6.22 16.88
N LEU A 55 17.80 -5.86 16.71
CA LEU A 55 16.82 -5.69 17.79
C LEU A 55 15.76 -6.79 17.75
N THR A 56 15.04 -6.95 18.86
CA THR A 56 13.77 -7.67 18.85
C THR A 56 12.65 -6.72 18.44
N ILE A 57 11.52 -7.25 17.95
CA ILE A 57 10.34 -6.43 17.61
C ILE A 57 9.90 -5.58 18.83
N ALA A 58 9.90 -6.17 20.02
CA ALA A 58 9.53 -5.49 21.25
C ALA A 58 10.44 -4.31 21.55
N THR A 59 11.76 -4.51 21.48
CA THR A 59 12.74 -3.43 21.72
C THR A 59 12.66 -2.35 20.65
N LEU A 60 12.48 -2.72 19.38
CA LEU A 60 12.32 -1.76 18.29
C LEU A 60 11.10 -0.86 18.50
N LEU A 61 9.96 -1.43 18.88
CA LEU A 61 8.73 -0.67 19.14
C LEU A 61 8.86 0.18 20.40
N GLU A 62 9.43 -0.37 21.47
CA GLU A 62 9.68 0.39 22.71
C GLU A 62 10.56 1.61 22.43
N GLN A 63 11.68 1.44 21.72
CA GLN A 63 12.54 2.54 21.31
C GLN A 63 11.80 3.52 20.39
N ALA A 64 11.00 3.03 19.44
CA ALA A 64 10.24 3.89 18.54
C ALA A 64 9.20 4.77 19.26
N HIS A 65 8.57 4.26 20.34
CA HIS A 65 7.59 5.01 21.14
C HIS A 65 8.22 5.95 22.16
N THR A 66 9.43 5.66 22.63
CA THR A 66 10.09 6.39 23.74
C THR A 66 11.15 7.38 23.30
N THR A 67 11.71 7.23 22.09
CA THR A 67 12.80 8.09 21.63
C THR A 67 12.24 9.41 21.10
N GLN A 68 12.71 10.53 21.66
CA GLN A 68 12.35 11.88 21.21
C GLN A 68 12.87 12.18 19.79
N ASP A 69 14.01 11.60 19.42
CA ASP A 69 14.54 11.60 18.06
C ASP A 69 14.06 10.34 17.30
N SER A 70 13.05 10.52 16.46
CA SER A 70 12.53 9.43 15.62
C SER A 70 13.49 9.12 14.48
N LEU A 71 14.31 8.08 14.64
CA LEU A 71 15.10 7.52 13.54
C LEU A 71 14.16 7.01 12.42
N PRO A 72 14.60 6.99 11.16
CA PRO A 72 13.75 6.56 10.04
C PRO A 72 13.11 5.19 10.25
N HIS A 73 13.85 4.23 10.83
CA HIS A 73 13.34 2.90 11.12
C HIS A 73 12.31 2.87 12.26
N HIS A 74 12.35 3.81 13.21
CA HIS A 74 11.30 3.96 14.22
C HIS A 74 9.97 4.38 13.57
N ILE A 75 10.01 5.32 12.63
CA ILE A 75 8.81 5.77 11.89
C ILE A 75 8.20 4.60 11.11
N VAL A 76 9.05 3.81 10.43
CA VAL A 76 8.60 2.62 9.71
C VAL A 76 8.01 1.57 10.67
N ALA A 77 8.65 1.31 11.80
CA ALA A 77 8.17 0.36 12.81
C ALA A 77 6.77 0.72 13.35
N LEU A 78 6.55 2.00 13.68
CA LEU A 78 5.25 2.51 14.13
C LEU A 78 4.18 2.41 13.04
N GLY A 79 4.56 2.67 11.78
CA GLY A 79 3.68 2.48 10.63
C GLY A 79 3.22 1.03 10.47
N LEU A 80 4.16 0.09 10.59
CA LEU A 80 3.88 -1.36 10.52
C LEU A 80 3.02 -1.81 11.71
N GLU A 81 3.30 -1.34 12.93
CA GLU A 81 2.49 -1.62 14.12
C GLU A 81 1.03 -1.17 13.93
N ARG A 82 0.81 0.04 13.40
CA ARG A 82 -0.53 0.55 13.14
C ARG A 82 -1.27 -0.25 12.07
N GLN A 83 -0.57 -0.68 11.01
CA GLN A 83 -1.16 -1.55 9.98
C GLN A 83 -1.58 -2.90 10.55
N ILE A 84 -0.73 -3.53 11.36
CA ILE A 84 -1.04 -4.78 12.08
C ILE A 84 -2.27 -4.60 12.97
N ALA A 85 -2.36 -3.49 13.71
CA ALA A 85 -3.50 -3.18 14.56
C ALA A 85 -4.81 -3.01 13.76
N PHE A 86 -4.73 -2.41 12.57
CA PHE A 86 -5.88 -2.27 11.66
C PHE A 86 -6.33 -3.63 11.11
N LEU A 87 -5.40 -4.51 10.75
CA LEU A 87 -5.68 -5.81 10.15
C LEU A 87 -6.20 -6.86 11.15
N ARG A 88 -6.07 -6.62 12.46
CA ARG A 88 -6.60 -7.47 13.53
C ARG A 88 -8.08 -7.22 13.87
N ARG A 89 -8.69 -6.16 13.34
CA ARG A 89 -10.11 -5.82 13.54
C ARG A 89 -11.02 -6.60 12.60
#